data_AF-A0A3D0RYE6-F1
#
_entry.id   AF-A0A3D0RYE6-F1
#
_cell.length_a   1.000
_cell.length_b   1.000
_cell.length_c   1.000
_cell.angle_alpha   90.00
_cell.angle_beta   90.00
_cell.angle_gamma   90.00
#
_symmetry.space_group_name_H-M   'P 1'
#
loop_
_entity.id
_entity.type
_entity.pdbx_description
1 polymer ?
#
loop_
_entity_poly.entity_id
_entity_poly.type
_entity_poly.pdbx_seq_one_letter_code
_entity_poly.pdbx_strand_id
1 'polypeptide(L)'
;MLDEAGNARGGIRTPVVDAPVELLRGDTDADAPYLCQLFGSTLPMDPELIRRGYADRGAYLAAYERTSPRLTPHVGEWSGQVMSGVASGVR
;
A
#
# COMPACT_ATOMS: atom_id res chain seq x y z
N MET A 1 14.70 10.18 -10.51
CA MET A 1 13.58 11.11 -10.76
C MET A 1 12.42 10.69 -9.87
N LEU A 2 11.81 11.63 -9.13
CA LEU A 2 10.68 11.37 -8.23
C LEU A 2 9.35 11.82 -8.87
N ASP A 3 8.24 11.26 -8.42
CA ASP A 3 6.90 11.76 -8.76
C ASP A 3 6.44 12.91 -7.84
N GLU A 4 5.21 13.39 -8.05
CA GLU A 4 4.63 14.50 -7.29
C GLU A 4 4.41 14.16 -5.81
N ALA A 5 4.20 12.88 -5.50
CA ALA A 5 4.12 12.39 -4.13
C ALA A 5 5.51 12.18 -3.50
N GLY A 6 6.59 12.33 -4.28
CA GLY A 6 7.95 12.12 -3.82
C GLY A 6 8.42 10.66 -3.89
N ASN A 7 7.64 9.75 -4.47
CA ASN A 7 8.05 8.36 -4.66
C ASN A 7 8.98 8.21 -5.87
N ALA A 8 9.86 7.20 -5.85
CA ALA A 8 10.74 6.92 -6.99
C ALA A 8 9.95 6.48 -8.24
N ARG A 9 10.38 6.96 -9.42
CA ARG A 9 9.82 6.53 -10.73
C ARG A 9 10.59 5.34 -11.31
N GLY A 10 9.91 4.51 -12.10
CA GLY A 10 10.50 3.40 -12.87
C GLY A 10 10.50 2.03 -12.18
N GLY A 11 10.06 1.94 -10.93
CA GLY A 11 9.87 0.67 -10.20
C GLY A 11 8.46 0.08 -10.35
N ILE A 12 8.18 -0.98 -9.59
CA ILE A 12 6.83 -1.57 -9.48
C ILE A 12 5.90 -0.57 -8.79
N ARG A 13 4.84 -0.16 -9.48
CA ARG A 13 3.79 0.73 -8.94
C ARG A 13 2.72 -0.14 -8.27
N THR A 14 2.95 -0.45 -7.00
CA THR A 14 1.93 -1.08 -6.15
C THR A 14 0.89 -0.03 -5.73
N PRO A 15 -0.29 -0.45 -5.24
CA PRO A 15 -1.33 0.50 -4.81
C PRO A 15 -0.85 1.53 -3.78
N VAL A 16 0.05 1.16 -2.87
CA VAL A 16 0.64 2.10 -1.89
C VAL A 16 1.48 3.21 -2.53
N VAL A 17 1.96 3.00 -3.76
CA VAL A 17 2.75 3.98 -4.52
C VAL A 17 1.84 4.92 -5.32
N ASP A 18 0.71 4.42 -5.84
CA ASP A 18 -0.25 5.21 -6.63
C ASP A 18 -1.33 5.89 -5.79
N ALA A 19 -1.63 5.36 -4.60
CA ALA A 19 -2.48 5.96 -3.58
C ALA A 19 -1.67 6.13 -2.27
N PRO A 20 -0.71 7.07 -2.22
CA PRO A 20 0.21 7.21 -1.10
C PRO A 20 -0.43 7.89 0.11
N VAL A 21 -0.12 7.38 1.29
CA VAL A 21 -0.28 8.05 2.61
C VAL A 21 1.04 8.09 3.39
N GLU A 22 2.10 7.57 2.77
CA GLU A 22 3.45 7.42 3.28
C GLU A 22 4.42 7.70 2.12
N LEU A 23 5.66 8.08 2.44
CA LEU A 23 6.71 8.28 1.44
C LEU A 23 7.59 7.03 1.37
N LEU A 24 7.68 6.42 0.19
CA LEU A 24 8.52 5.25 -0.05
C LEU A 24 9.80 5.66 -0.78
N ARG A 25 10.94 5.38 -0.14
CA ARG A 25 12.28 5.74 -0.61
C ARG A 25 13.10 4.48 -0.88
N GLY A 26 13.93 4.54 -1.93
CA GLY A 26 14.88 3.46 -2.26
C GLY A 26 16.18 3.54 -1.47
N ASP A 27 16.33 4.56 -0.63
CA ASP A 27 17.46 4.80 0.25
C ASP A 27 16.99 4.90 1.72
N THR A 28 17.96 4.91 2.62
CA THR A 28 17.79 5.05 4.07
C THR A 28 18.97 5.86 4.62
N ASP A 29 19.06 6.01 5.93
CA ASP A 29 20.21 6.66 6.57
C ASP A 29 21.54 6.00 6.18
N ALA A 30 22.57 6.80 5.93
CA ALA A 30 23.88 6.31 5.47
C ALA A 30 24.53 5.35 6.47
N ASP A 31 24.22 5.52 7.76
CA ASP A 31 24.74 4.70 8.85
C ASP A 31 23.83 3.51 9.19
N ALA A 32 22.73 3.30 8.45
CA ALA A 32 21.84 2.16 8.68
C ALA A 32 22.54 0.84 8.36
N PRO A 33 22.16 -0.27 9.01
CA PRO A 33 22.68 -1.60 8.67
C PRO A 33 22.56 -1.88 7.17
N TYR A 34 23.58 -2.48 6.57
CA TYR A 34 23.63 -2.74 5.12
C TYR A 34 22.36 -3.44 4.60
N LEU A 35 21.81 -4.36 5.38
CA LEU A 35 20.57 -5.04 5.04
C LEU A 35 19.38 -4.06 4.90
N CYS A 36 19.27 -3.06 5.79
CA CYS A 36 18.23 -2.04 5.70
C CYS A 36 18.41 -1.14 4.46
N GLN A 37 19.65 -0.84 4.07
CA GLN A 37 19.93 -0.05 2.87
C GLN A 37 19.40 -0.72 1.60
N LEU A 38 19.35 -2.05 1.54
CA LEU A 38 18.78 -2.79 0.41
C LEU A 38 17.26 -2.65 0.30
N PHE A 39 16.57 -2.35 1.40
CA PHE A 39 15.10 -2.24 1.45
C PHE A 39 14.60 -0.79 1.39
N GLY A 40 15.49 0.18 1.55
CA GLY A 40 15.13 1.60 1.57
C GLY A 40 14.47 2.02 2.89
N SER A 41 13.55 2.98 2.82
CA SER A 41 12.87 3.53 3.99
C SER A 41 11.44 3.96 3.69
N THR A 42 10.63 3.92 4.75
CA THR A 42 9.26 4.46 4.78
C THR A 42 9.24 5.64 5.73
N LEU A 43 8.79 6.80 5.25
CA LEU A 43 8.73 8.03 6.03
C LEU A 43 7.29 8.55 6.14
N PRO A 44 6.94 9.24 7.24
CA PRO A 44 5.66 9.94 7.34
C PRO A 44 5.50 10.95 6.20
N MET A 45 4.32 10.95 5.58
CA MET A 45 3.92 11.97 4.59
C MET A 45 3.30 13.17 5.31
N ASP A 46 3.45 14.37 4.74
CA ASP A 46 2.80 15.58 5.27
C ASP A 46 1.27 15.38 5.34
N PRO A 47 0.66 15.47 6.53
CA PRO A 47 -0.79 15.33 6.69
C PRO A 47 -1.60 16.29 5.81
N GLU A 48 -1.07 17.47 5.49
CA GLU A 48 -1.74 18.42 4.61
C GLU A 48 -1.85 17.90 3.17
N LEU A 49 -0.79 17.24 2.68
CA LEU A 49 -0.83 16.60 1.36
C LEU A 49 -1.81 15.42 1.35
N ILE A 50 -1.87 14.64 2.43
CA ILE A 50 -2.85 13.56 2.56
C ILE A 50 -4.28 14.11 2.50
N ARG A 51 -4.59 15.19 3.26
CA ARG A 51 -5.94 15.79 3.23
C ARG A 51 -6.29 16.44 1.88
N ARG A 52 -5.29 16.95 1.15
CA ARG A 52 -5.50 17.47 -0.20
C ARG A 52 -5.76 16.36 -1.21
N GLY A 53 -5.09 15.21 -1.05
CA GLY A 53 -5.28 14.04 -1.90
C GLY A 53 -6.56 13.27 -1.61
N TYR A 54 -7.00 13.22 -0.34
CA TYR A 54 -8.16 12.47 0.10
C TYR A 54 -9.02 13.30 1.06
N ALA A 55 -10.27 13.55 0.66
CA ALA A 55 -11.24 14.26 1.50
C ALA A 55 -11.54 13.49 2.80
N ASP A 56 -11.55 12.17 2.72
CA ASP A 56 -11.81 11.26 3.84
C ASP A 56 -11.23 9.86 3.57
N ARG A 57 -11.44 8.96 4.53
CA ARG A 57 -11.00 7.56 4.43
C ARG A 57 -11.64 6.81 3.26
N GLY A 58 -12.89 7.10 2.91
CA GLY A 58 -13.58 6.46 1.79
C GLY A 58 -12.96 6.86 0.45
N ALA A 59 -12.61 8.13 0.30
CA ALA A 59 -11.88 8.63 -0.87
C ALA A 59 -10.51 7.95 -1.04
N TYR A 60 -9.79 7.74 0.05
CA TYR A 60 -8.54 6.98 0.06
C TYR A 60 -8.75 5.53 -0.38
N LEU A 61 -9.69 4.80 0.23
CA LEU A 61 -9.94 3.40 -0.11
C LEU A 61 -10.35 3.24 -1.58
N ALA A 62 -11.20 4.13 -2.09
CA ALA A 62 -11.58 4.11 -3.49
C ALA A 62 -10.40 4.36 -4.44
N ALA A 63 -9.45 5.24 -4.06
CA ALA A 63 -8.22 5.45 -4.82
C ALA A 63 -7.34 4.20 -4.80
N TYR A 64 -7.13 3.63 -3.63
CA TYR A 64 -6.35 2.41 -3.43
C TYR A 64 -6.90 1.24 -4.25
N GLU A 65 -8.21 1.00 -4.20
CA GLU A 65 -8.88 -0.05 -4.97
C GLU A 65 -8.75 0.14 -6.47
N ARG A 66 -8.87 1.37 -6.98
CA ARG A 66 -8.66 1.66 -8.42
C ARG A 66 -7.27 1.31 -8.90
N THR A 67 -6.27 1.49 -8.02
CA THR A 67 -4.85 1.22 -8.32
C THR A 67 -4.45 -0.24 -8.09
N SER A 68 -5.35 -1.04 -7.50
CA SER A 68 -5.12 -2.45 -7.23
C SER A 68 -5.82 -3.30 -8.29
N PRO A 69 -5.12 -3.75 -9.36
CA PRO A 69 -5.72 -4.67 -10.33
C PRO A 69 -6.21 -5.95 -9.63
N ARG A 70 -7.53 -6.05 -9.50
CA ARG A 70 -8.38 -7.16 -9.02
C ARG A 70 -7.67 -8.25 -8.19
N LEU A 71 -7.69 -8.06 -6.86
CA LEU A 71 -7.84 -9.18 -5.90
C LEU A 71 -9.33 -9.60 -5.73
N THR A 72 -10.23 -8.99 -6.50
CA THR A 72 -11.65 -8.88 -6.18
C THR A 72 -12.61 -9.92 -6.79
N PRO A 73 -12.16 -11.07 -7.32
CA PRO A 73 -13.02 -12.26 -7.33
C PRO A 73 -12.65 -13.24 -6.22
N HIS A 74 -11.34 -13.51 -6.04
CA HIS A 74 -10.90 -14.66 -5.26
C HIS A 74 -10.83 -14.41 -3.76
N VAL A 75 -10.64 -13.17 -3.26
CA VAL A 75 -10.58 -12.94 -1.80
C VAL A 75 -11.94 -13.09 -1.14
N GLY A 76 -13.02 -12.69 -1.81
CA GLY A 76 -14.40 -12.90 -1.32
C GLY A 76 -14.78 -14.38 -1.33
N GLU A 77 -14.42 -15.08 -2.41
CA GLU A 77 -14.57 -16.54 -2.54
C GLU A 77 -13.79 -17.30 -1.47
N TRP A 78 -12.53 -16.95 -1.24
CA TRP A 78 -11.66 -17.58 -0.24
C TRP A 78 -12.17 -17.32 1.18
N SER A 79 -12.63 -16.10 1.47
CA SER A 79 -13.25 -15.79 2.78
C SER A 79 -14.51 -16.62 3.00
N GLY A 80 -15.34 -16.78 1.97
CA GLY A 80 -16.52 -17.66 2.03
C GLY A 80 -16.17 -19.13 2.23
N GLN A 81 -15.14 -19.63 1.53
CA GLN A 81 -14.65 -21.00 1.65
C GLN A 81 -14.02 -21.28 3.03
N VAL A 82 -13.23 -20.35 3.56
CA VAL A 82 -12.63 -20.47 4.90
C VAL A 82 -13.71 -20.51 5.98
N MET A 83 -14.71 -19.62 5.91
CA MET A 83 -15.80 -19.61 6.90
C MET A 83 -16.70 -20.85 6.79
N SER A 84 -16.95 -21.35 5.57
CA SER A 84 -17.69 -22.60 5.34
C SER A 84 -16.91 -23.84 5.81
N GLY A 85 -15.58 -23.85 5.61
CA GLY A 85 -14.69 -24.90 6.09
C GLY A 85 -14.62 -24.95 7.61
N VAL A 86 -14.56 -23.79 8.27
CA VAL A 86 -14.64 -23.67 9.73
C VAL A 86 -15.99 -24.17 10.25
N ALA A 87 -17.10 -23.81 9.60
CA ALA A 87 -18.43 -24.29 9.97
C ALA A 87 -18.60 -25.82 9.80
N SER A 88 -17.92 -26.42 8.81
CA SER A 88 -17.97 -27.87 8.55
C SER A 88 -17.01 -28.68 9.44
N GLY A 89 -16.00 -28.04 10.02
CA GLY A 89 -14.99 -28.64 10.88
C GLY A 89 -15.34 -28.68 12.38
N VAL A 90 -16.43 -28.03 12.79
CA VAL A 90 -16.99 -28.18 14.14
C VAL A 90 -17.90 -29.41 14.15
N ARG A 91 -17.30 -30.59 14.43
CA ARG A 91 -18.01 -31.77 14.94
C ARG A 91 -17.47 -32.14 16.30
#